data_AF-A0A017HP22-F1
#
_entry.id   AF-A0A017HP22-F1
#
_cell.length_a   1.000
_cell.length_b   1.000
_cell.length_c   1.000
_cell.angle_alpha   90.00
_cell.angle_beta   90.00
_cell.angle_gamma   90.00
#
_symmetry.space_group_name_H-M   'P 1'
#
loop_
_entity.id
_entity.type
_entity.pdbx_description
1 polymer ?
#
loop_
_entity_poly.entity_id
_entity_poly.type
_entity_poly.pdbx_seq_one_letter_code
_entity_poly.pdbx_strand_id
1 'polypeptide(L)' 'MKARNAGRKRPCGPGQFYCFRCREPRAPAAGMVDYLALSPRAGNLRGLCGSCGALMHRRALLGSIATVMPGVAVQIVQAP' A
#
# COMPACT_ATOMS: atom_id res chain seq x y z
N MET A 1 16.43 24.69 -5.96
CA MET A 1 16.12 23.29 -6.36
C MET A 1 14.83 22.77 -5.69
N LYS A 2 13.71 23.51 -5.70
CA LYS A 2 12.44 23.07 -5.08
C LYS A 2 11.30 22.82 -6.08
N ALA A 3 11.25 23.57 -7.19
CA ALA A 3 10.14 23.49 -8.15
C ALA A 3 10.12 22.20 -9.02
N ARG A 4 11.28 21.66 -9.43
CA ARG A 4 11.34 20.47 -10.32
C ARG A 4 10.83 19.18 -9.67
N ASN A 5 10.87 19.07 -8.34
CA ASN A 5 10.47 17.84 -7.64
C ASN A 5 8.99 17.81 -7.26
N ALA A 6 8.30 18.96 -7.24
CA ALA A 6 6.89 19.03 -6.86
C ALA A 6 5.99 18.27 -7.85
N GLY A 7 6.21 18.44 -9.16
CA GLY A 7 5.44 17.73 -10.20
C GLY A 7 5.75 16.24 -10.35
N ARG A 8 6.83 15.74 -9.71
CA ARG A 8 7.23 14.32 -9.76
C ARG A 8 6.71 13.51 -8.59
N LYS A 9 6.26 14.16 -7.52
CA LYS A 9 5.63 13.47 -6.40
C LYS A 9 4.27 12.95 -6.87
N ARG A 10 4.10 11.64 -6.82
CA ARG A 10 2.78 11.02 -6.97
C ARG A 10 2.31 10.53 -5.61
N PRO A 11 1.66 11.41 -4.80
CA PRO A 11 1.17 11.00 -3.50
C PRO A 11 0.18 9.86 -3.67
N CYS A 12 0.35 8.80 -2.88
CA CYS A 12 -0.62 7.71 -2.82
C CYS A 12 -1.78 8.15 -1.93
N GLY A 13 -2.97 8.23 -2.52
CA GLY A 13 -4.20 8.49 -1.77
C GLY A 13 -4.58 7.33 -0.84
N PRO A 14 -5.69 7.48 -0.11
CA PRO A 14 -6.32 6.35 0.57
C PRO A 14 -6.65 5.25 -0.45
N GLY A 15 -6.41 3.99 -0.09
CA GLY A 15 -6.73 2.83 -0.94
C GLY A 15 -5.72 2.54 -2.06
N GLN A 16 -4.63 3.30 -2.14
CA GLN A 16 -3.65 3.19 -3.21
C GLN A 16 -2.26 2.79 -2.70
N PHE A 17 -1.56 1.99 -3.48
CA PHE A 17 -0.15 1.64 -3.31
C PHE A 17 0.68 2.26 -4.42
N TYR A 18 1.93 2.57 -4.11
CA TYR A 18 2.87 2.94 -5.16
C TYR A 18 3.39 1.68 -5.85
N CYS A 19 3.07 1.52 -7.12
CA CYS A 19 3.66 0.46 -7.92
C CYS A 19 5.02 0.91 -8.45
N PHE A 20 6.11 0.25 -8.04
CA PHE A 20 7.46 0.57 -8.54
C PHE A 20 7.63 0.26 -10.04
N ARG A 21 6.84 -0.68 -10.58
CA ARG A 21 6.88 -1.06 -11.99
C ARG A 21 6.15 -0.05 -12.88
N CYS A 22 4.94 0.36 -12.49
CA CYS A 22 4.18 1.40 -13.18
C CYS A 22 4.67 2.82 -12.85
N ARG A 23 5.39 2.99 -11.72
CA ARG A 23 5.83 4.27 -11.14
C ARG A 23 4.67 5.21 -10.80
N GLU A 24 3.52 4.65 -10.45
CA GLU A 24 2.28 5.38 -10.18
C GLU A 24 1.48 4.78 -9.02
N PRO A 25 0.65 5.59 -8.34
CA PRO A 25 -0.35 5.10 -7.38
C PRO A 25 -1.37 4.21 -8.07
N ARG A 26 -1.59 3.01 -7.53
CA ARG A 26 -2.51 2.00 -8.07
C ARG A 26 -3.25 1.31 -6.95
N ALA A 27 -4.50 0.95 -7.23
CA ALA A 27 -5.28 0.10 -6.34
C ALA A 27 -4.71 -1.34 -6.32
N PRO A 28 -4.81 -2.05 -5.19
CA PRO A 28 -4.48 -3.47 -5.13
C PRO A 28 -5.45 -4.29 -6.00
N ALA A 29 -4.94 -5.35 -6.62
CA ALA A 29 -5.72 -6.30 -7.39
C ALA A 29 -6.76 -6.95 -6.47
N ALA A 30 -7.99 -7.09 -6.99
CA ALA A 30 -9.12 -7.69 -6.27
C ALA A 30 -9.48 -7.01 -4.92
N GLY A 31 -8.93 -5.83 -4.60
CA GLY A 31 -9.20 -5.20 -3.31
C GLY A 31 -8.71 -6.03 -2.12
N MET A 32 -7.71 -6.88 -2.33
CA MET A 32 -7.14 -7.75 -1.29
C MET A 32 -5.69 -7.36 -1.00
N VAL A 33 -5.34 -7.30 0.28
CA VAL A 33 -3.99 -7.01 0.75
C VAL A 33 -3.64 -7.88 1.95
N ASP A 34 -2.41 -8.35 1.99
CA ASP A 34 -1.85 -9.08 3.13
C ASP A 34 -1.20 -8.10 4.10
N TYR A 35 -1.65 -8.07 5.34
CA TYR A 35 -0.96 -7.35 6.41
C TYR A 35 0.03 -8.28 7.11
N LEU A 36 1.31 -8.01 6.89
CA LEU A 36 2.40 -8.64 7.60
C LEU A 36 2.74 -7.80 8.84
N ALA A 37 2.38 -8.30 10.02
CA ALA A 37 2.72 -7.65 11.28
C ALA A 37 4.24 -7.74 11.51
N LEU A 38 4.92 -6.58 11.59
CA LEU A 38 6.35 -6.51 11.96
C LEU A 38 6.54 -6.16 13.42
N SER A 39 5.55 -5.50 14.02
CA SER A 39 5.49 -5.18 15.44
C SER A 39 4.03 -5.18 15.90
N PRO A 40 3.76 -5.10 17.21
CA PRO A 40 2.39 -5.10 17.74
C PRO A 40 1.52 -3.94 17.22
N ARG A 41 2.14 -2.87 16.71
CA ARG A 41 1.45 -1.65 16.27
C ARG A 41 1.61 -1.37 14.78
N ALA A 42 2.63 -1.94 14.13
CA ALA A 42 3.01 -1.60 12.77
C ALA A 42 3.30 -2.84 11.93
N GLY A 43 2.98 -2.74 10.64
CA GLY A 43 3.16 -3.82 9.70
C GLY A 43 3.30 -3.30 8.28
N ASN A 44 3.57 -4.24 7.37
CA ASN A 44 3.63 -3.99 5.94
C ASN A 44 2.39 -4.58 5.30
N LEU A 45 1.65 -3.74 4.59
CA LEU A 45 0.62 -4.17 3.66
C LEU A 45 1.31 -4.59 2.37
N ARG A 46 1.04 -5.81 1.92
CA ARG A 46 1.43 -6.35 0.62
C ARG A 46 0.19 -6.49 -0.23
N GLY A 47 0.27 -6.06 -1.48
CA GLY A 47 -0.82 -6.23 -2.44
C GLY A 47 -0.26 -6.39 -3.83
N LEU A 48 -1.02 -7.01 -4.73
CA LEU A 48 -0.64 -7.10 -6.13
C LEU A 48 -1.15 -5.87 -6.88
N CYS A 49 -0.38 -5.35 -7.84
CA CYS A 49 -0.83 -4.24 -8.66
C CYS A 49 -1.98 -4.69 -9.56
N GLY A 50 -3.13 -4.02 -9.49
CA GLY A 50 -4.29 -4.32 -10.34
C GLY A 50 -4.05 -4.17 -11.85
N SER A 51 -2.93 -3.55 -12.27
CA SER A 51 -2.59 -3.36 -13.68
C SER A 51 -1.47 -4.28 -14.16
N CYS A 52 -0.38 -4.45 -13.40
CA CYS A 52 0.79 -5.21 -13.85
C CYS A 52 1.09 -6.46 -13.02
N GLY A 53 0.27 -6.77 -12.01
CA GLY A 53 0.47 -7.91 -11.11
C GLY A 53 1.71 -7.84 -10.23
N ALA A 54 2.48 -6.74 -10.26
CA ALA A 54 3.66 -6.61 -9.42
C ALA A 54 3.31 -6.54 -7.93
N LEU A 55 4.13 -7.15 -7.09
CA LEU A 55 4.05 -6.99 -5.64
C LEU A 55 4.33 -5.54 -5.25
N MET A 56 3.39 -4.95 -4.52
CA MET A 56 3.46 -3.61 -3.95
C MET A 56 3.49 -3.72 -2.43
N HIS A 57 4.19 -2.79 -1.79
CA HIS A 57 4.27 -2.73 -0.34
C HIS A 57 3.95 -1.32 0.16
N ARG A 58 3.21 -1.22 1.26
CA ARG A 58 2.94 0.04 1.97
C ARG A 58 3.00 -0.22 3.47
N ARG A 59 3.75 0.61 4.19
CA ARG A 59 3.80 0.52 5.66
C ARG A 59 2.55 1.15 6.26
N ALA A 60 1.93 0.48 7.21
CA ALA A 60 0.75 0.98 7.91
C ALA A 60 0.75 0.53 9.37
N LEU A 61 0.19 1.39 10.23
CA LEU A 61 -0.15 1.01 11.60
C LEU A 61 -1.45 0.22 11.59
N LEU A 62 -1.56 -0.80 12.45
CA LEU A 62 -2.75 -1.67 12.51
C LEU A 62 -4.04 -0.84 12.71
N GLY A 63 -4.02 0.11 13.65
CA GLY A 63 -5.16 1.00 13.91
C GLY A 63 -5.43 2.04 12.81
N SER A 64 -4.49 2.25 11.88
CA SER A 64 -4.64 3.19 10.76
C SER A 64 -4.95 2.50 9.43
N ILE A 65 -4.99 1.15 9.39
CA ILE A 65 -5.23 0.42 8.12
C ILE A 65 -6.54 0.88 7.47
N ALA A 66 -7.62 1.03 8.24
CA ALA A 66 -8.90 1.48 7.72
C ALA A 66 -8.84 2.88 7.08
N THR A 67 -8.00 3.78 7.59
CA THR A 67 -7.80 5.13 7.02
C THR A 67 -6.89 5.10 5.81
N VAL A 68 -5.85 4.27 5.85
CA VAL A 68 -4.83 4.17 4.79
C VAL A 68 -5.38 3.41 3.58
N MET A 69 -6.19 2.38 3.81
CA MET A 69 -6.79 1.47 2.83
C MET A 69 -8.28 1.26 3.15
N PRO A 70 -9.16 2.25 2.90
CA PRO A 70 -10.58 2.07 3.08
C PRO A 70 -11.15 1.08 2.05
N GLY A 71 -12.08 0.23 2.48
CA GLY A 71 -12.82 -0.66 1.59
C GLY A 71 -11.99 -1.80 0.98
N VAL A 72 -10.86 -2.17 1.59
CA VAL A 72 -10.00 -3.27 1.14
C VAL A 72 -10.07 -4.41 2.16
N ALA A 73 -10.14 -5.64 1.67
CA ALA A 73 -10.06 -6.84 2.50
C ALA A 73 -8.60 -7.04 2.94
N VAL A 74 -8.35 -6.98 4.24
CA VAL A 74 -7.02 -7.09 4.84
C VAL A 74 -6.87 -8.46 5.47
N GLN A 75 -6.02 -9.30 4.91
CA GLN A 75 -5.67 -10.60 5.49
C GLN A 75 -4.48 -10.43 6.42
N ILE A 76 -4.69 -10.58 7.73
CA ILE A 76 -3.61 -10.47 8.72
C ILE A 76 -2.87 -11.80 8.76
N VAL A 77 -1.64 -11.81 8.23
CA VAL A 77 -0.75 -12.97 8.32
C VAL A 77 0.10 -12.80 9.57
N GLN A 78 -0.22 -13.57 10.62
CA GLN A 78 0.62 -13.67 11.81
C GLN A 78 1.70 -14.72 11.53
N ALA A 79 2.97 -14.33 11.65
CA ALA A 79 4.04 -15.32 11.72
C ALA A 79 3.90 -16.06 13.08
N PRO A 80 3.98 -17.40 13.08
CA PRO A 80 3.88 -18.22 14.29
C PRO A 80 5.06 -18.02 15.25
#